data_AF-A0A9E4EDS2-F1
#
_entry.id   AF-A0A9E4EDS2-F1
#
_cell.length_a   1.000
_cell.length_b   1.000
_cell.length_c   1.000
_cell.angle_alpha   90.00
_cell.angle_beta   90.00
_cell.angle_gamma   90.00
#
_symmetry.space_group_name_H-M   'P 1'
#
loop_
_entity.id
_entity.type
_entity.pdbx_description
1 polymer ?
#
loop_
_entity_poly.entity_id
_entity_poly.type
_entity_poly.pdbx_seq_one_letter_code
_entity_poly.pdbx_strand_id
1 'polypeptide(L)'
;MIETMRSEIEQIVEQACAADTNIFGYDIWTHHILPVVQNAKHLAPRFDADPEIMELAALLHDYASIKDEALYAGHHIYGPIEAEKLLKRFGYPEEKREAVKDAIATHRASVTVEHRRAEGECLANADAMSHIEQVPSLLYLAYVHHGMGVDEGKTWVKAKLQRSWQKLREDVQDILRDTYEAALKIL
;
A
#
# COMPACT_ATOMS: atom_id res chain seq x y z
N MET A 1 3.52 1.83 -25.41
CA MET A 1 4.77 1.49 -24.68
C MET A 1 4.57 1.66 -23.18
N ILE A 2 4.24 2.87 -22.69
CA ILE A 2 3.92 3.08 -21.26
C ILE A 2 2.63 2.35 -20.84
N GLU A 3 1.52 2.51 -21.59
CA GLU A 3 0.27 1.78 -21.33
C GLU A 3 0.50 0.26 -21.21
N THR A 4 1.27 -0.29 -22.17
CA THR A 4 1.63 -1.70 -22.23
C THR A 4 2.43 -2.15 -21.01
N MET A 5 3.42 -1.34 -20.58
CA MET A 5 4.19 -1.61 -19.37
C MET A 5 3.30 -1.63 -18.12
N ARG A 6 2.39 -0.66 -17.96
CA ARG A 6 1.50 -0.60 -16.79
C ARG A 6 0.63 -1.84 -16.71
N SER A 7 0.00 -2.23 -17.82
CA SER A 7 -0.81 -3.45 -17.88
C SER A 7 0.01 -4.73 -17.60
N GLU A 8 1.24 -4.81 -18.09
CA GLU A 8 2.11 -5.96 -17.79
C GLU A 8 2.53 -5.99 -16.31
N ILE A 9 2.84 -4.85 -15.70
CA ILE A 9 3.17 -4.77 -14.27
C ILE A 9 1.95 -5.15 -13.42
N GLU A 10 0.78 -4.63 -13.75
CA GLU A 10 -0.49 -4.97 -13.10
C GLU A 10 -0.73 -6.48 -13.11
N GLN A 11 -0.60 -7.12 -14.28
CA GLN A 11 -0.73 -8.57 -14.43
C GLN A 11 0.31 -9.34 -13.60
N ILE A 12 1.55 -8.88 -13.54
CA ILE A 12 2.61 -9.51 -12.73
C ILE A 12 2.26 -9.45 -11.24
N VAL A 13 1.76 -8.31 -10.76
CA VAL A 13 1.37 -8.15 -9.35
C VAL A 13 0.13 -8.98 -9.03
N GLU A 14 -0.90 -8.97 -9.88
CA GLU A 14 -2.10 -9.78 -9.72
C GLU A 14 -1.77 -11.28 -9.70
N GLN A 15 -0.91 -11.75 -10.60
CA GLN A 15 -0.43 -13.13 -10.62
C GLN A 15 0.31 -13.50 -9.34
N ALA A 16 1.13 -12.59 -8.80
CA ALA A 16 1.79 -12.82 -7.51
C ALA A 16 0.77 -12.87 -6.36
N CYS A 17 -0.28 -12.05 -6.40
CA CYS A 17 -1.37 -12.12 -5.43
C CYS A 17 -2.15 -13.44 -5.51
N ALA A 18 -2.31 -13.99 -6.72
CA ALA A 18 -3.01 -15.25 -6.97
C ALA A 18 -2.15 -16.50 -6.72
N ALA A 19 -0.85 -16.35 -6.47
CA ALA A 19 0.04 -17.48 -6.25
C ALA A 19 -0.22 -18.16 -4.90
N ASP A 20 -0.14 -19.51 -4.86
CA ASP A 20 -0.29 -20.28 -3.63
C ASP A 20 0.78 -19.96 -2.56
N THR A 21 1.89 -19.35 -2.97
CA THR A 21 2.97 -18.91 -2.08
C THR A 21 2.68 -17.57 -1.39
N ASN A 22 1.63 -16.85 -1.79
CA ASN A 22 1.25 -15.58 -1.18
C ASN A 22 0.52 -15.84 0.15
N ILE A 23 1.16 -15.44 1.25
CA ILE A 23 0.64 -15.64 2.62
C ILE A 23 -0.63 -14.82 2.93
N PHE A 24 -0.94 -13.81 2.13
CA PHE A 24 -2.12 -12.95 2.32
C PHE A 24 -3.35 -13.45 1.56
N GLY A 25 -3.19 -14.45 0.68
CA GLY A 25 -4.24 -14.89 -0.24
C GLY A 25 -4.60 -13.86 -1.30
N TYR A 26 -5.47 -14.25 -2.24
CA TYR A 26 -5.83 -13.40 -3.39
C TYR A 26 -6.56 -12.11 -3.00
N ASP A 27 -7.26 -12.09 -1.86
CA ASP A 27 -8.05 -10.94 -1.43
C ASP A 27 -7.21 -9.68 -1.17
N ILE A 28 -5.89 -9.82 -0.98
CA ILE A 28 -4.99 -8.66 -0.94
C ILE A 28 -5.04 -7.85 -2.24
N TRP A 29 -5.27 -8.48 -3.39
CA TRP A 29 -5.41 -7.78 -4.66
C TRP A 29 -6.63 -6.86 -4.65
N THR A 30 -7.80 -7.43 -4.33
CA THR A 30 -9.10 -6.78 -4.44
C THR A 30 -9.41 -5.83 -3.28
N HIS A 31 -8.86 -6.09 -2.08
CA HIS A 31 -9.18 -5.35 -0.86
C HIS A 31 -8.00 -4.58 -0.27
N HIS A 32 -6.83 -4.58 -0.92
CA HIS A 32 -5.70 -3.73 -0.51
C HIS A 32 -5.02 -3.07 -1.72
N ILE A 33 -4.41 -3.83 -2.63
CA ILE A 33 -3.63 -3.26 -3.75
C ILE A 33 -4.50 -2.38 -4.66
N LEU A 34 -5.64 -2.88 -5.15
CA LEU A 34 -6.53 -2.08 -6.00
C LEU A 34 -7.09 -0.83 -5.28
N PRO A 35 -7.59 -0.92 -4.02
CA PRO A 35 -7.92 0.27 -3.23
C PRO A 35 -6.77 1.28 -3.10
N VAL A 36 -5.53 0.83 -2.83
CA VAL A 36 -4.37 1.74 -2.74
C VAL A 36 -4.10 2.42 -4.09
N VAL A 37 -4.21 1.72 -5.22
CA VAL A 37 -4.08 2.31 -6.56
C VAL A 37 -5.17 3.36 -6.82
N GLN A 38 -6.42 3.07 -6.45
CA GLN A 38 -7.53 4.02 -6.60
C GLN A 38 -7.32 5.27 -5.73
N ASN A 39 -6.90 5.08 -4.48
CA ASN A 39 -6.63 6.16 -3.54
C ASN A 39 -5.42 6.99 -3.97
N ALA A 40 -4.36 6.36 -4.47
CA ALA A 40 -3.19 7.04 -5.01
C ALA A 40 -3.57 7.96 -6.18
N LYS A 41 -4.41 7.48 -7.12
CA LYS A 41 -4.93 8.29 -8.22
C LYS A 41 -5.82 9.44 -7.73
N HIS A 42 -6.67 9.18 -6.73
CA HIS A 42 -7.55 10.19 -6.15
C HIS A 42 -6.78 11.30 -5.43
N LEU A 43 -5.71 10.94 -4.71
CA LEU A 43 -4.92 11.84 -3.90
C LEU A 43 -3.82 12.56 -4.69
N ALA A 44 -3.33 12.01 -5.81
CA ALA A 44 -2.20 12.59 -6.56
C ALA A 44 -2.30 14.11 -6.80
N PRO A 45 -3.44 14.68 -7.27
CA PRO A 45 -3.57 16.13 -7.46
C PRO A 45 -3.49 16.94 -6.16
N ARG A 46 -3.89 16.36 -5.02
CA ARG A 46 -3.85 17.03 -3.70
C ARG A 46 -2.44 17.10 -3.12
N PHE A 47 -1.54 16.25 -3.59
CA PHE A 47 -0.15 16.19 -3.14
C PHE A 47 0.82 16.76 -4.18
N ASP A 48 0.33 17.19 -5.35
CA ASP A 48 1.17 17.58 -6.50
C ASP A 48 2.11 16.44 -6.94
N ALA A 49 1.61 15.21 -6.88
CA ALA A 49 2.35 13.99 -7.22
C ALA A 49 2.09 13.57 -8.67
N ASP A 50 3.11 13.03 -9.37
CA ASP A 50 2.94 12.51 -10.74
C ASP A 50 2.01 11.27 -10.73
N PRO A 51 0.84 11.30 -11.41
CA PRO A 51 -0.10 10.19 -11.43
C PRO A 51 0.47 8.87 -11.97
N GLU A 52 1.43 8.93 -12.91
CA GLU A 52 2.10 7.74 -13.44
C GLU A 52 3.01 7.09 -12.41
N ILE A 53 3.80 7.90 -11.69
CA ILE A 53 4.66 7.40 -10.61
C ILE A 53 3.80 6.84 -9.50
N MET A 54 2.71 7.52 -9.14
CA MET A 54 1.78 7.10 -8.10
C MET A 54 1.12 5.75 -8.40
N GLU A 55 0.64 5.54 -9.62
CA GLU A 55 0.03 4.26 -10.03
C GLU A 55 1.03 3.10 -9.93
N LEU A 56 2.26 3.29 -10.43
CA LEU A 56 3.30 2.27 -10.37
C LEU A 56 3.76 2.00 -8.94
N ALA A 57 3.95 3.04 -8.13
CA ALA A 57 4.34 2.90 -6.74
C ALA A 57 3.26 2.19 -5.92
N ALA A 58 1.98 2.52 -6.15
CA ALA A 58 0.85 1.85 -5.51
C ALA A 58 0.72 0.37 -5.92
N LEU A 59 0.92 0.02 -7.19
CA LEU A 59 0.93 -1.39 -7.61
C LEU A 59 2.07 -2.19 -6.95
N LEU A 60 3.21 -1.55 -6.72
CA LEU A 60 4.44 -2.24 -6.32
C LEU A 60 4.78 -2.15 -4.83
N HIS A 61 4.06 -1.35 -4.03
CA HIS A 61 4.47 -1.03 -2.65
C HIS A 61 4.65 -2.27 -1.75
N ASP A 62 3.77 -3.26 -1.88
CA ASP A 62 3.79 -4.52 -1.13
C ASP A 62 4.24 -5.73 -1.96
N TYR A 63 4.63 -5.53 -3.22
CA TYR A 63 4.95 -6.62 -4.15
C TYR A 63 6.05 -7.54 -3.62
N ALA A 64 7.07 -7.00 -2.94
CA ALA A 64 8.12 -7.82 -2.32
C ALA A 64 7.57 -8.80 -1.27
N SER A 65 6.66 -8.33 -0.41
CA SER A 65 6.00 -9.15 0.63
C SER A 65 5.10 -10.23 0.03
N ILE A 66 4.37 -9.88 -1.04
CA ILE A 66 3.44 -10.77 -1.73
C ILE A 66 4.20 -11.88 -2.45
N LYS A 67 5.32 -11.52 -3.08
CA LYS A 67 6.15 -12.44 -3.85
C LYS A 67 6.91 -13.44 -2.97
N ASP A 68 7.36 -13.02 -1.78
CA ASP A 68 8.16 -13.84 -0.88
C ASP A 68 7.98 -13.40 0.58
N GLU A 69 7.42 -14.29 1.42
CA GLU A 69 7.23 -14.06 2.86
C GLU A 69 8.53 -13.67 3.57
N ALA A 70 9.68 -14.22 3.15
CA ALA A 70 10.96 -13.90 3.77
C ALA A 70 11.31 -12.41 3.66
N LEU A 71 10.72 -11.71 2.70
CA LEU A 71 10.92 -10.27 2.48
C LEU A 71 9.94 -9.41 3.28
N TYR A 72 8.88 -9.99 3.85
CA TYR A 72 7.80 -9.25 4.51
C TYR A 72 8.31 -8.36 5.65
N ALA A 73 9.19 -8.86 6.52
CA ALA A 73 9.71 -8.05 7.63
C ALA A 73 10.47 -6.79 7.15
N GLY A 74 11.13 -6.90 5.99
CA GLY A 74 11.96 -5.86 5.39
C GLY A 74 11.39 -5.27 4.10
N HIS A 75 10.08 -5.37 3.82
CA HIS A 75 9.54 -5.04 2.50
C HIS A 75 9.70 -3.56 2.10
N HIS A 76 9.77 -2.64 3.06
CA HIS A 76 10.16 -1.25 2.79
C HIS A 76 11.59 -1.10 2.22
N ILE A 77 12.47 -2.08 2.45
CA ILE A 77 13.83 -2.16 1.87
C ILE A 77 13.82 -2.97 0.57
N TYR A 78 13.10 -4.10 0.54
CA TYR A 78 13.08 -4.99 -0.62
C TYR A 78 12.10 -4.56 -1.72
N GLY A 79 11.05 -3.82 -1.37
CA GLY A 79 10.05 -3.25 -2.29
C GLY A 79 10.68 -2.34 -3.33
N PRO A 80 11.49 -1.34 -2.94
CA PRO A 80 12.24 -0.51 -3.90
C PRO A 80 13.16 -1.34 -4.80
N ILE A 81 13.77 -2.40 -4.28
CA ILE A 81 14.67 -3.28 -5.07
C ILE A 81 13.88 -4.06 -6.12
N GLU A 82 12.74 -4.66 -5.75
CA GLU A 82 11.90 -5.40 -6.70
C GLU A 82 11.24 -4.46 -7.72
N ALA A 83 10.81 -3.28 -7.30
CA ALA A 83 10.30 -2.24 -8.19
C ALA A 83 11.36 -1.81 -9.20
N GLU A 84 12.61 -1.58 -8.78
CA GLU A 84 13.71 -1.22 -9.68
C GLU A 84 13.94 -2.31 -10.74
N LYS A 85 14.04 -3.58 -10.32
CA LYS A 85 14.26 -4.70 -11.24
C LYS A 85 13.17 -4.76 -12.32
N LEU A 86 11.91 -4.63 -11.90
CA LEU A 86 10.77 -4.74 -12.81
C LEU A 86 10.70 -3.53 -13.75
N LEU A 87 10.77 -2.32 -13.23
CA LEU A 87 10.70 -1.10 -14.04
C LEU A 87 11.89 -0.98 -15.02
N LYS A 88 13.09 -1.44 -14.61
CA LYS A 88 14.28 -1.47 -15.47
C LYS A 88 14.11 -2.45 -16.64
N ARG A 89 13.48 -3.61 -16.42
CA ARG A 89 13.17 -4.59 -17.48
C ARG A 89 12.31 -3.99 -18.59
N PHE A 90 11.42 -3.05 -18.25
CA PHE A 90 10.56 -2.34 -19.19
C PHE A 90 11.18 -1.05 -19.76
N GLY A 91 12.42 -0.72 -19.40
CA GLY A 91 13.09 0.49 -19.86
C GLY A 91 12.49 1.79 -19.30
N TYR A 92 11.79 1.74 -18.16
CA TYR A 92 11.22 2.93 -17.53
C TYR A 92 12.34 3.91 -17.11
N PRO A 93 12.24 5.23 -17.34
CA PRO A 93 13.35 6.17 -17.13
C PRO A 93 13.92 6.16 -15.70
N GLU A 94 15.23 6.33 -15.56
CA GLU A 94 15.94 6.23 -14.27
C GLU A 94 15.40 7.19 -13.21
N GLU A 95 15.24 8.47 -13.57
CA GLU A 95 14.69 9.49 -12.66
C GLU A 95 13.31 9.09 -12.12
N LYS A 96 12.44 8.55 -12.98
CA LYS A 96 11.11 8.09 -12.58
C LYS A 96 11.15 6.80 -11.77
N ARG A 97 12.09 5.88 -12.07
CA ARG A 97 12.33 4.68 -11.23
C ARG A 97 12.74 5.08 -9.82
N GLU A 98 13.64 6.06 -9.68
CA GLU A 98 14.06 6.55 -8.35
C GLU A 98 12.90 7.20 -7.58
N ALA A 99 12.00 7.91 -8.26
CA ALA A 99 10.79 8.44 -7.64
C ALA A 99 9.86 7.33 -7.10
N VAL A 100 9.62 6.29 -7.91
CA VAL A 100 8.82 5.11 -7.47
C VAL A 100 9.49 4.42 -6.27
N LYS A 101 10.82 4.22 -6.33
CA LYS A 101 11.58 3.61 -5.24
C LYS A 101 11.51 4.42 -3.95
N ASP A 102 11.68 5.74 -4.02
CA ASP A 102 11.61 6.63 -2.87
C ASP A 102 10.22 6.61 -2.24
N ALA A 103 9.16 6.63 -3.07
CA ALA A 103 7.80 6.52 -2.60
C ALA A 103 7.58 5.20 -1.84
N ILE A 104 7.97 4.06 -2.43
CA ILE A 104 7.85 2.75 -1.78
C ILE A 104 8.73 2.65 -0.53
N ALA A 105 9.95 3.20 -0.52
CA ALA A 105 10.85 3.11 0.63
C ALA A 105 10.30 3.84 1.86
N THR A 106 9.58 4.95 1.63
CA THR A 106 9.11 5.85 2.68
C THR A 106 7.65 5.64 3.08
N HIS A 107 6.92 4.75 2.41
CA HIS A 107 5.47 4.62 2.65
C HIS A 107 5.10 4.00 4.00
N ARG A 108 5.93 3.21 4.69
CA ARG A 108 5.46 2.39 5.82
C ARG A 108 5.25 3.19 7.12
N ALA A 109 4.05 3.09 7.72
CA ALA A 109 3.68 3.82 8.95
C ALA A 109 4.48 3.44 10.22
N SER A 110 5.10 2.26 10.25
CA SER A 110 5.87 1.81 11.43
C SER A 110 7.31 2.34 11.45
N VAL A 111 7.71 3.14 10.46
CA VAL A 111 9.04 3.76 10.38
C VAL A 111 8.82 5.26 10.23
N THR A 112 9.35 6.05 11.16
CA THR A 112 9.33 7.52 11.03
C THR A 112 10.31 7.90 9.92
N VAL A 113 9.79 8.36 8.79
CA VAL A 113 10.59 8.83 7.66
C VAL A 113 10.09 10.20 7.22
N GLU A 114 11.03 11.10 6.95
CA GLU A 114 10.74 12.38 6.30
C GLU A 114 10.58 12.14 4.79
N HIS A 115 9.42 12.49 4.23
CA HIS A 115 9.17 12.34 2.80
C HIS A 115 9.96 13.39 2.02
N ARG A 116 10.82 12.93 1.11
CA ARG A 116 11.65 13.81 0.28
C ARG A 116 10.93 14.32 -0.96
N ARG A 117 9.81 13.67 -1.32
CA ARG A 117 9.02 13.92 -2.53
C ARG A 117 7.52 13.79 -2.25
N ALA A 118 6.73 14.48 -3.06
CA ALA A 118 5.26 14.45 -3.02
C ALA A 118 4.70 13.02 -3.12
N GLU A 119 5.31 12.18 -3.95
CA GLU A 119 4.86 10.82 -4.19
C GLU A 119 4.95 9.92 -2.96
N GLY A 120 5.97 10.11 -2.11
CA GLY A 120 6.11 9.34 -0.88
C GLY A 120 5.02 9.65 0.13
N GLU A 121 4.73 10.93 0.34
CA GLU A 121 3.65 11.36 1.24
C GLU A 121 2.28 10.94 0.69
N CYS A 122 2.07 11.10 -0.62
CA CYS A 122 0.84 10.68 -1.29
C CYS A 122 0.59 9.17 -1.16
N LEU A 123 1.61 8.34 -1.39
CA LEU A 123 1.50 6.88 -1.28
C LEU A 123 1.26 6.46 0.17
N ALA A 124 1.96 7.09 1.11
CA ALA A 124 1.74 6.89 2.54
C ALA A 124 0.27 7.13 2.92
N ASN A 125 -0.33 8.22 2.44
CA ASN A 125 -1.72 8.57 2.67
C ASN A 125 -2.69 7.60 1.97
N ALA A 126 -2.43 7.22 0.72
CA ALA A 126 -3.26 6.26 -0.02
C ALA A 126 -3.31 4.88 0.64
N ASP A 127 -2.16 4.39 1.10
CA ASP A 127 -2.04 3.16 1.90
C ASP A 127 -2.84 3.26 3.21
N ALA A 128 -2.64 4.32 3.99
CA ALA A 128 -3.37 4.54 5.24
C ALA A 128 -4.90 4.68 5.04
N MET A 129 -5.32 5.34 3.97
CA MET A 129 -6.71 5.50 3.58
C MET A 129 -7.35 4.13 3.29
N SER A 130 -6.67 3.26 2.54
CA SER A 130 -7.17 1.92 2.22
C SER A 130 -7.44 1.08 3.47
N HIS A 131 -6.58 1.17 4.49
CA HIS A 131 -6.77 0.46 5.76
C HIS A 131 -8.06 0.87 6.49
N ILE A 132 -8.42 2.16 6.42
CA ILE A 132 -9.62 2.70 7.06
C ILE A 132 -10.87 2.36 6.26
N GLU A 133 -10.80 2.35 4.93
CA GLU A 133 -11.92 1.98 4.06
C GLU A 133 -12.18 0.48 4.03
N GLN A 134 -11.14 -0.33 4.21
CA GLN A 134 -11.18 -1.80 4.11
C GLN A 134 -10.99 -2.48 5.47
N VAL A 135 -11.70 -2.01 6.51
CA VAL A 135 -11.69 -2.65 7.83
C VAL A 135 -12.00 -4.16 7.78
N PRO A 136 -12.94 -4.67 6.93
CA PRO A 136 -13.15 -6.11 6.79
C PRO A 136 -11.88 -6.88 6.38
N SER A 137 -11.06 -6.31 5.49
CA SER A 137 -9.77 -6.91 5.09
C SER A 137 -8.81 -7.01 6.27
N LEU A 138 -8.75 -5.98 7.13
CA LEU A 138 -7.93 -6.03 8.35
C LEU A 138 -8.44 -7.05 9.37
N LEU A 139 -9.76 -7.21 9.50
CA LEU A 139 -10.34 -8.23 10.37
C LEU A 139 -10.04 -9.63 9.85
N TYR A 140 -10.13 -9.85 8.54
CA TYR A 140 -9.75 -11.11 7.92
C TYR A 140 -8.26 -11.42 8.13
N LEU A 141 -7.38 -10.44 7.92
CA LEU A 141 -5.95 -10.56 8.20
C LEU A 141 -5.68 -10.93 9.67
N ALA A 142 -6.35 -10.28 10.62
CA ALA A 142 -6.17 -10.55 12.05
C ALA A 142 -6.66 -11.96 12.45
N TYR A 143 -7.89 -12.32 12.08
CA TYR A 143 -8.50 -13.55 12.58
C TYR A 143 -8.13 -14.80 11.78
N VAL A 144 -7.95 -14.67 10.46
CA VAL A 144 -7.70 -15.82 9.58
C VAL A 144 -6.21 -16.01 9.35
N HIS A 145 -5.51 -14.98 8.90
CA HIS A 145 -4.09 -15.11 8.57
C HIS A 145 -3.17 -15.08 9.79
N HIS A 146 -3.46 -14.24 10.78
CA HIS A 146 -2.69 -14.22 12.04
C HIS A 146 -3.25 -15.16 13.11
N GLY A 147 -4.44 -15.72 12.92
CA GLY A 147 -5.06 -16.65 13.87
C GLY A 147 -5.39 -16.04 15.23
N MET A 148 -5.57 -14.72 15.30
CA MET A 148 -5.82 -14.00 16.55
C MET A 148 -7.19 -14.33 17.13
N GLY A 149 -7.30 -14.30 18.46
CA GLY A 149 -8.61 -14.33 19.14
C GLY A 149 -9.40 -13.02 18.95
N VAL A 150 -10.69 -13.01 19.30
CA VAL A 150 -11.56 -11.84 19.12
C VAL A 150 -11.00 -10.57 19.79
N ASP A 151 -10.59 -10.66 21.06
CA ASP A 151 -10.10 -9.50 21.80
C ASP A 151 -8.73 -9.02 21.30
N GLU A 152 -7.85 -9.96 20.95
CA GLU A 152 -6.52 -9.68 20.40
C GLU A 152 -6.64 -9.02 19.02
N GLY A 153 -7.41 -9.63 18.11
CA GLY A 153 -7.62 -9.13 16.76
C GLY A 153 -8.30 -7.76 16.76
N LYS A 154 -9.33 -7.55 17.60
CA LYS A 154 -9.93 -6.22 17.80
C LYS A 154 -8.88 -5.19 18.21
N THR A 155 -8.05 -5.52 19.20
CA THR A 155 -7.00 -4.62 19.71
C THR A 155 -5.98 -4.31 18.62
N TRP A 156 -5.57 -5.33 17.86
CA TRP A 156 -4.62 -5.20 16.77
C TRP A 156 -5.16 -4.34 15.62
N VAL A 157 -6.40 -4.58 15.17
CA VAL A 157 -7.04 -3.80 14.10
C VAL A 157 -7.20 -2.35 14.53
N LYS A 158 -7.68 -2.11 15.76
CA LYS A 158 -7.80 -0.75 16.32
C LYS A 158 -6.47 -0.01 16.32
N ALA A 159 -5.40 -0.67 16.78
CA ALA A 159 -4.07 -0.10 16.76
C ALA A 159 -3.55 0.16 15.33
N LYS A 160 -3.87 -0.71 14.36
CA LYS A 160 -3.52 -0.50 12.94
C LYS A 160 -4.25 0.69 12.34
N LEU A 161 -5.55 0.87 12.63
CA LEU A 161 -6.32 2.04 12.21
C LEU A 161 -5.79 3.33 12.83
N GLN A 162 -5.45 3.34 14.12
CA GLN A 162 -4.88 4.50 14.80
C GLN A 162 -3.55 4.94 14.18
N ARG A 163 -2.65 3.99 13.88
CA ARG A 163 -1.39 4.29 13.17
C ARG A 163 -1.64 4.83 11.76
N SER A 164 -2.64 4.28 11.06
CA SER A 164 -3.02 4.76 9.72
C SER A 164 -3.55 6.19 9.80
N TRP A 165 -4.43 6.49 10.76
CA TRP A 165 -4.98 7.82 10.98
C TRP A 165 -3.91 8.87 11.28
N GLN A 166 -2.94 8.55 12.14
CA GLN A 166 -1.85 9.46 12.52
C GLN A 166 -0.94 9.84 11.33
N LYS A 167 -0.90 9.00 10.30
CA LYS A 167 -0.09 9.19 9.09
C LYS A 167 -0.80 10.07 8.06
N LEU A 168 -2.13 10.20 8.16
CA LEU A 168 -2.91 10.99 7.22
C LEU A 168 -2.64 12.47 7.41
N ARG A 169 -2.50 13.19 6.30
CA ARG A 169 -2.56 14.64 6.25
C ARG A 169 -3.96 15.11 6.65
N GLU A 170 -4.05 16.29 7.25
CA GLU A 170 -5.30 16.80 7.85
C GLU A 170 -6.49 16.82 6.88
N ASP A 171 -6.27 17.27 5.63
CA ASP A 171 -7.34 17.29 4.62
C ASP A 171 -7.77 15.89 4.16
N VAL A 172 -6.91 14.87 4.28
CA VAL A 172 -7.26 13.46 4.02
C VAL A 172 -7.97 12.85 5.22
N GLN A 173 -7.61 13.24 6.44
CA GLN A 173 -8.38 12.89 7.66
C GLN A 173 -9.83 13.38 7.54
N ASP A 174 -10.06 14.58 7.03
CA ASP A 174 -11.40 15.10 6.85
C ASP A 174 -12.26 14.27 5.90
N ILE A 175 -11.67 13.66 4.86
CA ILE A 175 -12.37 12.75 3.94
C ILE A 175 -12.85 11.49 4.68
N LEU A 176 -12.04 10.99 5.64
CA LEU A 176 -12.22 9.67 6.25
C LEU A 176 -12.80 9.71 7.67
N ARG A 177 -13.03 10.90 8.23
CA ARG A 177 -13.38 11.09 9.65
C ARG A 177 -14.56 10.23 10.08
N ASP A 178 -15.66 10.28 9.34
CA ASP A 178 -16.87 9.52 9.67
C ASP A 178 -16.63 8.01 9.60
N THR A 179 -15.93 7.54 8.55
CA THR A 179 -15.56 6.13 8.36
C THR A 179 -14.67 5.62 9.49
N TYR A 180 -13.65 6.40 9.85
CA TYR A 180 -12.72 6.07 10.93
C TYR A 180 -13.42 6.01 12.29
N GLU A 181 -14.25 7.01 12.63
CA GLU A 181 -15.00 7.02 13.87
C GLU A 181 -16.02 5.88 13.95
N ALA A 182 -16.69 5.55 12.85
CA ALA A 182 -17.59 4.41 12.78
C ALA A 182 -16.85 3.09 13.03
N ALA A 183 -15.69 2.90 12.39
CA ALA A 183 -14.85 1.73 12.60
C ALA A 183 -14.43 1.59 14.09
N LEU A 184 -14.00 2.68 14.73
CA LEU A 184 -13.60 2.66 16.14
C LEU A 184 -14.75 2.38 17.13
N LYS A 185 -16.00 2.67 16.76
CA LYS A 185 -17.18 2.35 17.57
C LYS A 185 -17.53 0.86 17.53
N ILE A 186 -17.22 0.20 16.42
CA ILE A 186 -17.46 -1.24 16.22
C ILE A 186 -16.31 -2.07 16.81
N LEU A 187 -15.08 -1.53 16.77
CA LEU A 187 -13.87 -2.11 17.38
C LEU A 187 -13.77 -1.75 18.86
#